data_AF-A0A931VGR1-F1
#
_entry.id   AF-A0A931VGR1-F1
#
_cell.length_a   1.000
_cell.length_b   1.000
_cell.length_c   1.000
_cell.angle_alpha   90.00
_cell.angle_beta   90.00
_cell.angle_gamma   90.00
#
_symmetry.space_group_name_H-M   'P 1'
#
loop_
_entity.id
_entity.type
_entity.pdbx_description
1 polymer ?
#
loop_
_entity_poly.entity_id
_entity_poly.type
_entity_poly.pdbx_seq_one_letter_code
_entity_poly.pdbx_strand_id
1 'polypeptide(L)' 'KTPLQLQLKGTVVGDDPSYSWAVIEDMTKRKQDLYKVGDVISGAKIIEIYRNRVILNRDGKEEILMVID' A
#
# COMPACT_ATOMS: atom_id res chain seq x y z
N LYS A 1 -8.89 1.64 -7.97
CA LYS A 1 -9.69 2.26 -6.88
C LYS A 1 -10.12 1.14 -5.96
N THR A 2 -9.64 1.15 -4.72
CA THR A 2 -9.95 0.13 -3.70
C THR A 2 -11.14 0.58 -2.85
N PRO A 3 -12.04 -0.32 -2.41
CA PRO A 3 -13.06 0.00 -1.42
C PRO A 3 -12.51 0.07 0.01
N LEU A 4 -11.23 -0.26 0.21
CA LEU A 4 -10.58 -0.21 1.52
C LEU A 4 -10.50 1.24 2.01
N GLN A 5 -10.75 1.44 3.30
CA GLN A 5 -10.58 2.73 3.98
C GLN A 5 -9.10 3.01 4.29
N LEU A 6 -8.29 3.03 3.24
CA LEU A 6 -6.85 3.26 3.29
C LEU A 6 -6.49 4.50 2.49
N GLN A 7 -5.50 5.25 2.97
CA GLN A 7 -4.89 6.34 2.21
C GLN A 7 -3.39 6.08 2.06
N LEU A 8 -2.89 6.10 0.82
CA LEU A 8 -1.45 6.09 0.57
C LEU A 8 -0.93 7.51 0.74
N LYS A 9 -0.07 7.72 1.73
CA LYS A 9 0.52 9.03 2.07
C LYS A 9 1.82 9.28 1.33
N GLY A 10 2.52 8.21 0.93
CA GLY A 10 3.77 8.30 0.19
C GLY A 10 4.41 6.94 -0.07
N THR A 11 5.43 6.95 -0.92
CA THR A 11 6.21 5.77 -1.29
C THR A 11 7.69 6.13 -1.34
N VAL A 12 8.55 5.26 -0.81
CA VAL A 12 10.00 5.27 -1.04
C VAL A 12 10.31 4.08 -1.93
N VAL A 13 10.91 4.31 -3.10
CA VAL A 13 11.22 3.26 -4.07
C VAL A 13 12.72 3.21 -4.25
N GLY A 14 13.30 2.03 -4.03
CA GLY A 14 14.71 1.75 -4.33
C GLY A 14 14.85 1.00 -5.65
N ASP A 15 16.07 0.93 -6.18
CA ASP A 15 16.38 0.16 -7.39
C ASP A 15 16.11 -1.34 -7.21
N ASP A 16 16.36 -1.85 -6.00
CA ASP A 16 15.90 -3.19 -5.59
C ASP A 16 14.51 -3.06 -4.92
N PRO A 17 13.47 -3.76 -5.42
CA PRO A 17 12.13 -3.75 -4.84
C PRO A 17 12.08 -4.10 -3.34
N SER A 18 13.04 -4.87 -2.83
CA SER A 18 13.13 -5.22 -1.40
C SER A 18 13.45 -4.03 -0.49
N TYR A 19 13.98 -2.93 -1.04
CA TYR A 19 14.21 -1.67 -0.33
C TYR A 19 13.07 -0.66 -0.49
N SER A 20 11.93 -1.06 -1.07
CA SER A 20 10.77 -0.18 -1.25
C SER A 20 9.80 -0.22 -0.07
N TRP A 21 9.24 0.94 0.26
CA TRP A 21 8.32 1.15 1.38
C TRP A 21 7.13 2.02 0.98
N ALA A 22 5.98 1.76 1.60
CA ALA A 22 4.77 2.57 1.48
C ALA A 22 4.36 3.09 2.86
N VAL A 23 4.01 4.37 2.92
CA VAL A 23 3.39 4.98 4.11
C VAL A 23 1.88 4.93 3.89
N ILE A 24 1.19 4.09 4.66
CA ILE A 24 -0.25 3.88 4.51
C ILE A 24 -0.95 4.22 5.82
N GLU A 25 -2.02 5.01 5.71
CA GLU A 25 -2.93 5.31 6.81
C GLU A 25 -4.15 4.40 6.76
N ASP A 26 -4.39 3.64 7.85
CA ASP A 26 -5.65 2.95 8.11
C ASP A 26 -6.62 3.96 8.73
N MET A 27 -7.55 4.47 7.93
CA MET A 27 -8.49 5.51 8.34
C MET A 27 -9.47 5.03 9.41
N THR A 28 -9.70 3.71 9.51
CA THR A 28 -10.57 3.13 10.54
C THR A 28 -9.93 3.20 11.93
N LYS A 29 -8.60 3.09 11.98
CA LYS A 29 -7.80 3.14 13.21
C LYS A 29 -7.10 4.48 13.43
N ARG A 30 -7.14 5.37 12.43
CA ARG A 30 -6.35 6.63 12.39
C ARG A 30 -4.88 6.38 12.69
N LYS A 31 -4.33 5.29 12.12
CA LYS A 31 -2.94 4.88 12.32
C LYS A 31 -2.22 4.91 10.99
N GLN A 32 -1.11 5.64 10.95
CA GLN A 32 -0.14 5.62 9.86
C GLN A 32 1.01 4.67 10.22
N ASP A 33 1.42 3.82 9.28
CA ASP A 33 2.55 2.91 9.46
C ASP A 33 3.33 2.72 8.14
N LEU A 34 4.52 2.12 8.26
CA LEU A 34 5.36 1.74 7.13
C LEU A 34 5.09 0.29 6.74
N TYR A 35 4.95 0.06 5.44
CA TYR A 35 4.69 -1.27 4.89
C TYR A 35 5.65 -1.58 3.73
N LYS A 36 5.97 -2.86 3.58
CA LYS A 36 6.79 -3.39 2.49
C LYS A 36 6.03 -4.48 1.70
N VAL A 37 6.61 -4.90 0.58
CA VAL A 37 6.08 -6.05 -0.19
C VAL A 37 5.99 -7.28 0.71
N GLY A 38 4.84 -7.93 0.69
CA GLY A 38 4.53 -9.09 1.51
C GLY A 38 3.66 -8.80 2.73
N ASP A 39 3.65 -7.56 3.24
CA ASP A 39 2.83 -7.18 4.39
C ASP A 39 1.32 -7.22 4.04
N VAL A 40 0.50 -7.41 5.07
CA VAL A 40 -0.96 -7.47 4.96
C VAL A 40 -1.59 -6.31 5.71
N ILE A 41 -2.46 -5.56 5.03
CA ILE A 41 -3.24 -4.46 5.60
C ILE A 41 -4.71 -4.58 5.18
N SER A 42 -5.60 -4.53 6.17
CA SER A 42 -7.06 -4.64 5.98
C SER A 42 -7.48 -5.84 5.09
N GLY A 43 -6.81 -6.98 5.28
CA GLY A 43 -7.06 -8.22 4.54
C GLY A 43 -6.49 -8.27 3.12
N ALA A 44 -5.76 -7.24 2.68
CA ALA A 44 -5.09 -7.22 1.39
C ALA A 44 -3.57 -7.29 1.55
N LYS A 45 -2.92 -8.11 0.73
CA LYS A 45 -1.45 -8.25 0.71
C LYS A 45 -0.84 -7.23 -0.24
N ILE A 46 0.21 -6.54 0.18
CA ILE A 46 1.01 -5.70 -0.71
C ILE A 46 1.85 -6.61 -1.59
N ILE A 47 1.65 -6.53 -2.91
CA ILE A 47 2.42 -7.33 -3.87
C ILE A 47 3.44 -6.49 -4.63
N GLU A 48 3.20 -5.20 -4.84
CA GLU A 48 4.14 -4.30 -5.52
C GLU A 48 4.03 -2.87 -4.97
N ILE A 49 5.17 -2.18 -4.89
CA ILE A 49 5.26 -0.76 -4.50
C ILE A 49 5.95 -0.02 -5.66
N TYR A 50 5.26 0.98 -6.22
CA TYR A 50 5.78 1.86 -7.24
C TYR A 50 5.79 3.30 -6.75
N ARG A 51 6.39 4.19 -7.54
CA ARG A 51 6.24 5.61 -7.30
C ARG A 51 4.76 5.98 -7.37
N ASN A 52 4.26 6.59 -6.30
CA ASN A 52 2.90 7.12 -6.15
C ASN A 52 1.76 6.07 -6.14
N ARG A 53 2.06 4.76 -6.16
CA ARG A 53 1.02 3.72 -6.07
C ARG A 53 1.50 2.43 -5.43
N VAL A 54 0.56 1.70 -4.84
CA VAL A 54 0.75 0.36 -4.28
C VAL A 54 -0.27 -0.58 -4.94
N ILE A 55 0.20 -1.77 -5.31
CA ILE A 55 -0.66 -2.85 -5.80
C ILE A 55 -0.94 -3.81 -4.64
N LEU A 56 -2.22 -4.02 -4.38
CA LEU A 56 -2.75 -4.88 -3.33
C LEU A 56 -3.41 -6.09 -3.96
N ASN A 57 -3.21 -7.28 -3.39
CA ASN A 57 -4.00 -8.47 -3.69
C ASN A 57 -4.99 -8.73 -2.54
N ARG A 58 -6.28 -8.74 -2.85
CA ARG A 58 -7.36 -9.09 -1.92
C ARG A 58 -8.17 -10.22 -2.51
N ASP A 59 -8.09 -11.39 -1.89
CA ASP A 59 -8.80 -12.60 -2.31
C ASP A 59 -8.60 -12.95 -3.80
N GLY A 60 -7.36 -12.81 -4.29
CA GLY A 60 -7.00 -13.09 -5.68
C GLY A 60 -7.29 -11.95 -6.66
N LYS A 61 -7.89 -10.84 -6.21
CA LYS A 61 -8.13 -9.66 -7.04
C LYS A 61 -7.11 -8.56 -6.76
N GLU A 62 -6.55 -7.99 -7.82
CA GLU A 62 -5.66 -6.84 -7.71
C GLU A 62 -6.43 -5.52 -7.56
N GLU A 63 -5.96 -4.69 -6.64
CA GLU A 63 -6.49 -3.36 -6.37
C GLU A 63 -5.33 -2.35 -6.32
N ILE A 64 -5.54 -1.19 -6.94
CA ILE A 64 -4.56 -0.10 -6.94
C ILE A 64 -4.96 0.94 -5.91
N LEU A 65 -4.04 1.22 -4.99
CA LEU A 65 -4.07 2.36 -4.07
C LEU A 65 -3.07 3.41 -4.55
N MET A 66 -3.53 4.63 -4.80
CA MET A 66 -2.71 5.74 -5.30
C MET A 66 -2.54 6.80 -4.22
N VAL A 67 -1.43 7.54 -4.27
CA VAL A 67 -1.31 8.79 -3.52
C VAL A 67 -2.40 9.72 -4.03
N ILE A 68 -3.20 10.25 -3.11
CA ILE A 68 -4.20 11.27 -3.41
C ILE A 68 -3.61 12.58 -2.88
N ASP A 69 -3.39 13.52 -3.79
CA ASP A 69 -3.01 14.90 -3.47
C ASP A 69 -4.11 15.61 -2.66
#